data_AF-A0A1F8NG96-F1
#
_entry.id   AF-A0A1F8NG96-F1
#
_cell.length_a   1.000
_cell.length_b   1.000
_cell.length_c   1.000
_cell.angle_alpha   90.00
_cell.angle_beta   90.00
_cell.angle_gamma   90.00
#
_symmetry.space_group_name_H-M   'P 1'
#
loop_
_entity.id
_entity.type
_entity.pdbx_description
1 polymer ?
#
loop_
_entity_poly.entity_id
_entity_poly.type
_entity_poly.pdbx_seq_one_letter_code
_entity_poly.pdbx_strand_id
1 'polypeptide(L)'
;MTLLAAIGFAIFWQVSKGGPFRAVNPFGQDPYDAVGSIAVQVALFVGALSWARSVRIRHDPSQSRMIPLIVRGDALVASTILVTIIADAIAVLAARVPPTSWGNLLLAGLAAVSASAMACLIALAASVPRLPPIEPPADLTPADAIDDLWIVVRRLVIRLRAFLPGRLVEWVEAFRAESAFRQVPWIDPRSHPWRFACASAILAGMALALAQLREGLPHSLESGLLVVFIFVGSEAAAVIAAFALFGKVLGLRPSRKRADYCGSR
;
A
#
# COMPACT_ATOMS: atom_id res chain seq x y z
N MET A 1 8.00 7.48 9.32
CA MET A 1 8.05 6.41 10.34
C MET A 1 7.09 5.29 10.00
N THR A 2 5.86 5.61 9.61
CA THR A 2 4.82 4.67 9.14
C THR A 2 5.25 3.71 8.03
N LEU A 3 5.99 4.16 6.99
CA LEU A 3 6.52 3.23 5.98
C LEU A 3 7.47 2.18 6.57
N LEU A 4 8.32 2.56 7.54
CA LEU A 4 9.19 1.60 8.20
C LEU A 4 8.39 0.61 9.06
N ALA A 5 7.34 1.09 9.74
CA ALA A 5 6.41 0.21 10.45
C ALA A 5 5.68 -0.75 9.50
N ALA A 6 5.25 -0.27 8.32
CA ALA A 6 4.63 -1.11 7.29
C ALA A 6 5.60 -2.17 6.74
N ILE A 7 6.86 -1.80 6.49
CA ILE A 7 7.91 -2.76 6.08
C ILE A 7 8.18 -3.77 7.19
N GLY A 8 8.32 -3.33 8.45
CA GLY A 8 8.53 -4.21 9.60
C GLY A 8 7.37 -5.18 9.79
N PHE A 9 6.14 -4.69 9.67
CA PHE A 9 4.93 -5.51 9.68
C PHE A 9 4.90 -6.53 8.53
N ALA A 10 5.21 -6.11 7.31
CA ALA A 10 5.27 -7.01 6.16
C ALA A 10 6.33 -8.10 6.33
N ILE A 11 7.51 -7.76 6.85
CA ILE A 11 8.56 -8.74 7.15
C ILE A 11 8.09 -9.73 8.21
N PHE A 12 7.53 -9.25 9.32
CA PHE A 12 6.96 -10.11 10.37
C PHE A 12 5.90 -11.06 9.80
N TRP A 13 5.00 -10.53 8.96
CA TRP A 13 3.94 -11.31 8.32
C TRP A 13 4.49 -12.41 7.42
N GLN A 14 5.48 -12.10 6.57
CA GLN A 14 6.08 -13.10 5.67
C GLN A 14 6.89 -14.15 6.44
N VAL A 15 7.65 -13.74 7.45
CA VAL A 15 8.47 -14.66 8.26
C VAL A 15 7.58 -15.60 9.07
N SER A 16 6.47 -15.12 9.63
CA SER A 16 5.56 -15.94 10.44
C SER A 16 4.84 -17.04 9.65
N LYS A 17 4.73 -16.91 8.31
CA LYS A 17 4.16 -17.95 7.44
C LYS A 17 5.17 -19.02 7.00
N GLY A 18 6.46 -18.77 7.22
CA GLY A 18 7.55 -19.62 6.77
C GLY A 18 8.10 -20.57 7.84
N GLY A 19 8.84 -21.58 7.38
CA GLY A 19 9.71 -22.43 8.19
C GLY A 19 9.06 -22.95 9.49
N PRO A 20 9.75 -22.86 10.64
CA PRO A 20 9.26 -23.41 11.91
C PRO A 20 8.06 -22.64 12.49
N PHE A 21 7.79 -21.41 12.06
CA PHE A 21 6.64 -20.64 12.54
C PHE A 21 5.31 -21.19 12.02
N ARG A 22 5.30 -21.81 10.83
CA ARG A 22 4.07 -22.37 10.24
C ARG A 22 3.34 -23.35 11.17
N ALA A 23 4.07 -24.12 11.98
CA ALA A 23 3.48 -25.09 12.91
C ALA A 23 2.84 -24.46 14.15
N VAL A 24 3.18 -23.19 14.46
CA VAL A 24 2.74 -22.49 15.67
C VAL A 24 1.97 -21.21 15.37
N ASN A 25 1.82 -20.84 14.08
CA ASN A 25 1.17 -19.61 13.65
C ASN A 25 -0.34 -19.83 13.40
N PRO A 26 -1.23 -19.37 14.31
CA PRO A 26 -2.66 -19.57 14.16
C PRO A 26 -3.32 -18.58 13.19
N PHE A 27 -2.70 -17.43 12.93
CA PHE A 27 -3.21 -16.42 12.00
C PHE A 27 -2.73 -16.62 10.56
N GLY A 28 -1.95 -17.69 10.30
CA GLY A 28 -1.70 -18.20 8.96
C GLY A 28 -2.87 -19.00 8.38
N GLN A 29 -4.00 -19.07 9.09
CA GLN A 29 -5.25 -19.72 8.65
C GLN A 29 -6.29 -18.65 8.32
N ASP A 30 -7.18 -18.95 7.38
CA ASP A 30 -8.34 -18.11 7.09
C ASP A 30 -9.28 -18.02 8.29
N PRO A 31 -9.93 -16.86 8.53
CA PRO A 31 -9.94 -15.66 7.71
C PRO A 31 -8.79 -14.67 8.01
N TYR A 32 -7.96 -14.93 9.01
CA TYR A 32 -6.90 -14.02 9.46
C TYR A 32 -5.84 -13.81 8.38
N ASP A 33 -5.52 -14.88 7.64
CA ASP A 33 -4.51 -14.84 6.56
C ASP A 33 -4.87 -13.82 5.46
N ALA A 34 -6.14 -13.80 5.06
CA ALA A 34 -6.66 -12.85 4.09
C ALA A 34 -6.62 -11.40 4.62
N VAL A 35 -7.04 -11.18 5.87
CA VAL A 35 -7.01 -9.85 6.51
C VAL A 35 -5.59 -9.30 6.53
N GLY A 36 -4.62 -10.09 6.99
CA GLY A 36 -3.24 -9.64 7.07
C GLY A 36 -2.60 -9.40 5.70
N SER A 37 -2.96 -10.20 4.69
CA SER A 37 -2.46 -10.01 3.33
C SER A 37 -2.96 -8.70 2.71
N ILE A 38 -4.26 -8.39 2.83
CA ILE A 38 -4.83 -7.11 2.40
C ILE A 38 -4.18 -5.95 3.17
N ALA A 39 -4.01 -6.11 4.48
CA ALA A 39 -3.40 -5.08 5.32
C ALA A 39 -1.96 -4.77 4.93
N VAL A 40 -1.14 -5.79 4.61
CA VAL A 40 0.23 -5.60 4.15
C VAL A 40 0.27 -4.79 2.85
N GLN A 41 -0.58 -5.13 1.87
CA GLN A 41 -0.62 -4.40 0.60
C GLN A 41 -1.03 -2.93 0.81
N VAL A 42 -2.10 -2.68 1.56
CA VAL A 42 -2.59 -1.33 1.87
C VAL A 42 -1.53 -0.54 2.64
N ALA A 43 -0.95 -1.11 3.69
CA ALA A 43 0.06 -0.46 4.51
C ALA A 43 1.32 -0.10 3.70
N LEU A 44 1.81 -1.01 2.86
CA LEU A 44 2.98 -0.75 2.02
C LEU A 44 2.69 0.29 0.94
N PHE A 45 1.58 0.18 0.23
CA PHE A 45 1.22 1.12 -0.83
C PHE A 45 1.01 2.54 -0.27
N VAL A 46 0.17 2.68 0.76
CA VAL A 46 -0.14 3.97 1.36
C VAL A 46 1.09 4.55 2.06
N GLY A 47 1.88 3.71 2.75
CA GLY A 47 3.14 4.14 3.37
C GLY A 47 4.16 4.64 2.35
N ALA A 48 4.29 3.96 1.20
CA ALA A 48 5.17 4.37 0.12
C ALA A 48 4.71 5.70 -0.48
N LEU A 49 3.40 5.87 -0.68
CA LEU A 49 2.82 7.12 -1.19
C LEU A 49 3.02 8.29 -0.21
N SER A 50 2.75 8.10 1.08
CA SER A 50 3.02 9.11 2.12
C SER A 50 4.49 9.50 2.16
N TRP A 51 5.40 8.52 2.07
CA TRP A 51 6.83 8.79 2.03
C TRP A 51 7.25 9.54 0.76
N ALA A 52 6.75 9.12 -0.41
CA ALA A 52 7.01 9.78 -1.69
C ALA A 52 6.60 11.26 -1.68
N ARG A 53 5.42 11.55 -1.14
CA ARG A 53 4.93 12.92 -0.92
C ARG A 53 5.83 13.71 0.02
N SER A 54 6.27 13.09 1.11
CA SER A 54 7.21 13.73 2.04
C SER A 54 8.54 14.10 1.35
N VAL A 55 9.02 13.24 0.45
CA VAL A 55 10.21 13.50 -0.35
C VAL A 55 9.96 14.68 -1.31
N ARG A 56 8.79 14.73 -1.98
CA ARG A 56 8.42 15.85 -2.87
C ARG A 56 8.39 17.19 -2.12
N ILE A 57 7.73 17.25 -0.96
CA ILE A 57 7.65 18.48 -0.14
C ILE A 57 9.03 18.98 0.27
N ARG A 58 9.95 18.07 0.63
CA ARG A 58 11.33 18.46 1.00
C ARG A 58 12.08 19.16 -0.15
N HIS A 59 11.65 18.98 -1.39
CA HIS A 59 12.29 19.58 -2.57
C HIS A 59 11.55 20.79 -3.09
N ASP A 60 10.24 20.77 -2.98
CA ASP A 60 9.37 21.88 -3.32
C ASP A 60 8.48 22.21 -2.12
N PRO A 61 8.92 23.12 -1.23
CA PRO A 61 8.15 23.53 -0.07
C PRO A 61 6.79 24.16 -0.40
N SER A 62 6.59 24.61 -1.65
CA SER A 62 5.27 25.10 -2.11
C SER A 62 4.20 24.01 -2.09
N GLN A 63 4.62 22.73 -2.12
CA GLN A 63 3.75 21.56 -2.00
C GLN A 63 3.33 21.24 -0.56
N SER A 64 3.62 22.11 0.42
CA SER A 64 3.20 21.94 1.82
C SER A 64 1.69 21.68 2.00
N ARG A 65 0.86 22.05 1.01
CA ARG A 65 -0.56 21.71 0.95
C ARG A 65 -0.86 20.20 0.91
N MET A 66 0.14 19.36 0.64
CA MET A 66 0.02 17.90 0.66
C MET A 66 0.18 17.29 2.06
N ILE A 67 0.63 18.05 3.07
CA ILE A 67 0.84 17.57 4.45
C ILE A 67 -0.40 16.84 5.02
N PRO A 68 -1.65 17.36 4.88
CA PRO A 68 -2.83 16.66 5.38
C PRO A 68 -3.02 15.26 4.79
N LEU A 69 -2.61 15.06 3.53
CA LEU A 69 -2.73 13.76 2.86
C LEU A 69 -1.69 12.76 3.36
N ILE A 70 -0.47 13.23 3.67
CA ILE A 70 0.57 12.41 4.31
C ILE A 70 0.08 11.94 5.68
N VAL A 71 -0.46 12.86 6.48
CA VAL A 71 -0.96 12.55 7.83
C VAL A 71 -2.13 11.57 7.79
N ARG A 72 -3.08 11.77 6.87
CA ARG A 72 -4.20 10.83 6.64
C ARG A 72 -3.71 9.46 6.18
N GLY A 73 -2.75 9.42 5.25
CA GLY A 73 -2.15 8.18 4.79
C GLY A 73 -1.42 7.46 5.92
N ASP A 74 -0.65 8.18 6.73
CA ASP A 74 0.07 7.66 7.88
C ASP A 74 -0.89 7.10 8.96
N ALA A 75 -1.99 7.81 9.23
CA ALA A 75 -3.03 7.34 10.14
C ALA A 75 -3.74 6.08 9.61
N LEU A 76 -3.97 6.01 8.28
CA LEU A 76 -4.55 4.83 7.64
C LEU A 76 -3.61 3.63 7.76
N VAL A 77 -2.32 3.78 7.43
CA VAL A 77 -1.31 2.72 7.57
C VAL A 77 -1.29 2.16 8.99
N ALA A 78 -1.18 3.05 9.98
CA ALA A 78 -1.07 2.62 11.38
C ALA A 78 -2.38 1.96 11.88
N SER A 79 -3.54 2.48 11.48
CA SER A 79 -4.84 1.87 11.78
C SER A 79 -5.01 0.48 11.14
N THR A 80 -4.61 0.33 9.87
CA THR A 80 -4.65 -0.95 9.14
C THR A 80 -3.78 -2.01 9.82
N ILE A 81 -2.56 -1.64 10.23
CA ILE A 81 -1.67 -2.54 10.98
C ILE A 81 -2.33 -2.92 12.32
N LEU A 82 -2.86 -1.95 13.06
CA LEU A 82 -3.49 -2.20 14.36
C LEU A 82 -4.71 -3.14 14.27
N VAL A 83 -5.59 -2.94 13.28
CA VAL A 83 -6.75 -3.82 13.06
C VAL A 83 -6.31 -5.26 12.79
N THR A 84 -5.24 -5.45 12.02
CA THR A 84 -4.70 -6.79 11.74
C THR A 84 -4.14 -7.43 13.01
N ILE A 85 -3.36 -6.66 13.78
CA ILE A 85 -2.80 -7.13 15.05
C ILE A 85 -3.89 -7.57 16.03
N ILE A 86 -5.02 -6.85 16.07
CA ILE A 86 -6.17 -7.26 16.88
C ILE A 86 -6.71 -8.61 16.39
N ALA A 87 -6.85 -8.80 15.07
CA ALA A 87 -7.28 -10.06 14.49
C ALA A 87 -6.28 -11.20 14.81
N ASP A 88 -4.99 -10.97 14.66
CA ASP A 88 -3.91 -11.92 14.98
C ASP A 88 -3.91 -12.28 16.47
N ALA A 89 -4.12 -11.29 17.36
CA ALA A 89 -4.23 -11.52 18.79
C ALA A 89 -5.44 -12.40 19.14
N ILE A 90 -6.58 -12.19 18.48
CA ILE A 90 -7.76 -13.05 18.63
C ILE A 90 -7.44 -14.48 18.19
N ALA A 91 -6.76 -14.66 17.05
CA ALA A 91 -6.34 -15.98 16.57
C ALA A 91 -5.42 -16.69 17.57
N VAL A 92 -4.44 -15.95 18.13
CA VAL A 92 -3.53 -16.44 19.17
C VAL A 92 -4.27 -16.89 20.43
N LEU A 93 -5.22 -16.07 20.91
CA LEU A 93 -6.01 -16.38 22.09
C LEU A 93 -6.92 -17.60 21.88
N ALA A 94 -7.51 -17.72 20.68
CA ALA A 94 -8.38 -18.83 20.33
C ALA A 94 -7.61 -20.16 20.20
N ALA A 95 -6.45 -20.14 19.54
CA ALA A 95 -5.67 -21.35 19.25
C ALA A 95 -4.77 -21.83 20.40
N ARG A 96 -4.54 -20.99 21.42
CA ARG A 96 -3.63 -21.26 22.56
C ARG A 96 -2.23 -21.69 22.09
N VAL A 97 -1.50 -20.75 21.50
CA VAL A 97 -0.14 -20.98 20.97
C VAL A 97 0.73 -21.72 22.01
N PRO A 98 1.37 -22.84 21.63
CA PRO A 98 2.14 -23.64 22.58
C PRO A 98 3.39 -22.87 23.06
N PRO A 99 3.81 -23.03 24.33
CA PRO A 99 4.94 -22.30 24.94
C PRO A 99 6.31 -22.85 24.49
N THR A 100 6.50 -22.96 23.17
CA THR A 100 7.76 -23.34 22.53
C THR A 100 8.60 -22.10 22.25
N SER A 101 9.90 -22.26 21.98
CA SER A 101 10.77 -21.14 21.58
C SER A 101 10.23 -20.37 20.37
N TRP A 102 9.66 -21.09 19.39
CA TRP A 102 9.04 -20.48 18.21
C TRP A 102 7.72 -19.76 18.53
N GLY A 103 6.88 -20.35 19.39
CA GLY A 103 5.67 -19.69 19.88
C GLY A 103 5.98 -18.40 20.63
N ASN A 104 6.94 -18.42 21.54
CA ASN A 104 7.37 -17.24 22.30
C ASN A 104 7.96 -16.16 21.38
N LEU A 105 8.76 -16.54 20.37
CA LEU A 105 9.31 -15.60 19.40
C LEU A 105 8.22 -14.98 18.51
N LEU A 106 7.21 -15.77 18.12
CA LEU A 106 6.04 -15.27 17.38
C LEU A 106 5.28 -14.21 18.19
N LEU A 107 5.01 -14.50 19.47
CA LEU A 107 4.34 -13.56 20.39
C LEU A 107 5.16 -12.29 20.61
N ALA A 108 6.48 -12.42 20.78
CA ALA A 108 7.38 -11.28 20.90
C ALA A 108 7.39 -10.41 19.63
N GLY A 109 7.38 -11.04 18.45
CA GLY A 109 7.26 -10.35 17.17
C GLY A 109 5.94 -9.57 17.05
N LEU A 110 4.81 -10.22 17.38
CA LEU A 110 3.50 -9.59 17.38
C LEU A 110 3.46 -8.38 18.34
N ALA A 111 4.00 -8.53 19.56
CA ALA A 111 4.09 -7.45 20.54
C ALA A 111 4.97 -6.29 20.06
N ALA A 112 6.09 -6.57 19.40
CA ALA A 112 6.99 -5.55 18.86
C ALA A 112 6.32 -4.74 17.74
N VAL A 113 5.65 -5.40 16.80
CA VAL A 113 4.90 -4.71 15.73
C VAL A 113 3.74 -3.90 16.33
N SER A 114 3.05 -4.44 17.34
CA SER A 114 1.98 -3.74 18.07
C SER A 114 2.47 -2.44 18.71
N ALA A 115 3.59 -2.52 19.44
CA ALA A 115 4.21 -1.37 20.08
C ALA A 115 4.63 -0.32 19.03
N SER A 116 5.19 -0.76 17.90
CA SER A 116 5.59 0.14 16.80
C SER A 116 4.39 0.87 16.18
N ALA A 117 3.30 0.15 15.90
CA ALA A 117 2.08 0.73 15.35
C ALA A 117 1.45 1.73 16.33
N MET A 118 1.37 1.37 17.62
CA MET A 118 0.86 2.25 18.67
C MET A 118 1.73 3.52 18.82
N ALA A 119 3.06 3.38 18.82
CA ALA A 119 3.97 4.51 18.87
C ALA A 119 3.77 5.46 17.66
N CYS A 120 3.55 4.91 16.46
CA CYS A 120 3.22 5.72 15.27
C CYS A 120 1.90 6.48 15.45
N LEU A 121 0.84 5.84 15.97
CA LEU A 121 -0.45 6.49 16.22
C LEU A 121 -0.33 7.60 17.27
N ILE A 122 0.38 7.36 18.37
CA ILE A 122 0.61 8.36 19.41
C ILE A 122 1.40 9.55 18.84
N ALA A 123 2.46 9.29 18.08
CA ALA A 123 3.25 10.34 17.45
C ALA A 123 2.42 11.17 16.47
N LEU A 124 1.54 10.54 15.68
CA LEU A 124 0.61 11.22 14.79
C LEU A 124 -0.39 12.08 15.58
N ALA A 125 -1.03 11.50 16.59
CA ALA A 125 -2.01 12.20 17.44
C ALA A 125 -1.40 13.42 18.15
N ALA A 126 -0.14 13.32 18.61
CA ALA A 126 0.58 14.43 19.21
C ALA A 126 1.00 15.51 18.18
N SER A 127 1.16 15.14 16.91
CA SER A 127 1.60 16.04 15.84
C SER A 127 0.44 16.78 15.16
N VAL A 128 -0.72 16.14 15.01
CA VAL A 128 -1.89 16.69 14.30
C VAL A 128 -2.33 18.08 14.82
N PRO A 129 -2.47 18.33 16.14
CA PRO A 129 -2.89 19.63 16.65
C PRO A 129 -1.92 20.78 16.33
N ARG A 130 -0.68 20.46 15.96
CA ARG A 130 0.36 21.45 15.62
C ARG A 130 0.35 21.83 14.15
N LEU A 131 -0.46 21.16 13.33
CA LEU A 131 -0.52 21.41 11.90
C LEU A 131 -1.49 22.56 11.61
N PRO A 132 -1.11 23.53 10.77
CA PRO A 132 -2.04 24.54 10.31
C PRO A 132 -3.20 23.85 9.56
N PRO A 133 -4.45 24.36 9.67
CA PRO A 133 -5.58 23.87 8.89
C PRO A 133 -5.36 24.24 7.42
N ILE A 134 -4.73 23.32 6.68
CA ILE A 134 -4.53 23.46 5.24
C ILE A 134 -5.52 22.54 4.54
N GLU A 135 -6.35 23.12 3.67
CA GLU A 135 -7.16 22.29 2.78
C GLU A 135 -6.27 21.67 1.69
N PRO A 136 -6.41 20.36 1.42
CA PRO A 136 -5.68 19.73 0.33
C PRO A 136 -6.12 20.33 -1.01
N PRO A 137 -5.22 20.41 -2.01
CA PRO A 137 -5.56 20.93 -3.33
C PRO A 137 -6.75 20.18 -3.95
N ALA A 138 -7.72 20.92 -4.49
CA ALA A 138 -8.95 20.35 -5.05
C ALA A 138 -8.73 19.62 -6.38
N ASP A 139 -7.58 19.83 -7.00
CA ASP A 139 -7.18 19.37 -8.33
C ASP A 139 -6.29 18.12 -8.32
N LEU A 140 -6.09 17.48 -7.16
CA LEU A 140 -5.32 16.25 -7.07
C LEU A 140 -5.95 15.10 -7.85
N THR A 141 -5.11 14.40 -8.59
CA THR A 141 -5.45 13.26 -9.43
C THR A 141 -4.62 12.03 -9.02
N PRO A 142 -5.06 10.80 -9.32
CA PRO A 142 -4.22 9.63 -9.09
C PRO A 142 -2.91 9.66 -9.90
N ALA A 143 -2.83 10.46 -10.97
CA ALA A 143 -1.59 10.66 -11.70
C ALA A 143 -0.50 11.31 -10.84
N ASP A 144 -0.90 12.23 -9.96
CA ASP A 144 0.02 12.89 -9.03
C ASP A 144 0.64 11.88 -8.06
N ALA A 145 -0.13 10.85 -7.65
CA ALA A 145 0.38 9.76 -6.84
C ALA A 145 1.42 8.90 -7.58
N ILE A 146 1.23 8.68 -8.89
CA ILE A 146 2.21 7.96 -9.72
C ILE A 146 3.48 8.80 -9.87
N ASP A 147 3.33 10.10 -10.14
CA ASP A 147 4.44 11.03 -10.22
C ASP A 147 5.21 11.09 -8.89
N ASP A 148 4.51 11.11 -7.75
CA ASP A 148 5.11 11.02 -6.42
C ASP A 148 5.94 9.74 -6.27
N LEU A 149 5.35 8.57 -6.53
CA LEU A 149 6.04 7.27 -6.44
C LEU A 149 7.23 7.20 -7.42
N TRP A 150 7.09 7.77 -8.61
CA TRP A 150 8.15 7.79 -9.60
C TRP A 150 9.35 8.62 -9.15
N ILE A 151 9.14 9.73 -8.43
CA ILE A 151 10.23 10.53 -7.85
C ILE A 151 11.11 9.68 -6.93
N VAL A 152 10.51 8.77 -6.15
CA VAL A 152 11.25 7.84 -5.29
C VAL A 152 12.12 6.90 -6.12
N VAL A 153 11.52 6.23 -7.12
CA VAL A 153 12.22 5.29 -8.00
C VAL A 153 13.37 6.00 -8.71
N ARG A 154 13.10 7.15 -9.32
CA ARG A 154 14.10 7.96 -10.04
C ARG A 154 15.29 8.32 -9.16
N ARG A 155 15.06 8.72 -7.91
CA ARG A 155 16.15 9.06 -6.99
C ARG A 155 16.99 7.86 -6.59
N LEU A 156 16.34 6.73 -6.32
CA LEU A 156 17.06 5.51 -5.98
C LEU A 156 17.97 5.09 -7.14
N VAL A 157 17.45 5.12 -8.37
CA VAL A 157 18.20 4.81 -9.59
C VAL A 157 19.35 5.79 -9.80
N ILE A 158 19.13 7.10 -9.64
CA ILE A 158 20.21 8.11 -9.75
C ILE A 158 21.30 7.89 -8.70
N ARG A 159 20.93 7.57 -7.45
CA ARG A 159 21.89 7.27 -6.37
C ARG A 159 22.70 6.01 -6.67
N LEU A 160 22.08 5.02 -7.30
CA LEU A 160 22.70 3.75 -7.66
C LEU A 160 23.28 3.75 -9.08
N ARG A 161 23.40 4.91 -9.76
CA ARG A 161 23.79 4.95 -11.18
C ARG A 161 25.11 4.24 -11.47
N ALA A 162 26.03 4.24 -10.50
CA ALA A 162 27.35 3.61 -10.64
C ALA A 162 27.27 2.08 -10.74
N PHE A 163 26.17 1.48 -10.26
CA PHE A 163 25.96 0.04 -10.22
C PHE A 163 24.90 -0.45 -11.21
N LEU A 164 24.20 0.47 -11.88
CA LEU A 164 23.09 0.15 -12.78
C LEU A 164 23.49 0.32 -14.25
N PRO A 165 22.92 -0.46 -15.18
CA PRO A 165 23.15 -0.26 -16.62
C PRO A 165 22.73 1.15 -17.06
N GLY A 166 23.56 1.84 -17.84
CA GLY A 166 23.28 3.20 -18.31
C GLY A 166 21.92 3.35 -19.00
N ARG A 167 21.53 2.37 -19.83
CA ARG A 167 20.21 2.32 -20.50
C ARG A 167 19.03 2.36 -19.53
N LEU A 168 19.15 1.69 -18.37
CA LEU A 168 18.11 1.69 -17.35
C LEU A 168 18.00 3.08 -16.72
N VAL A 169 19.13 3.70 -16.39
CA VAL A 169 19.18 5.05 -15.80
C VAL A 169 18.55 6.06 -16.76
N GLU A 170 18.95 6.04 -18.03
CA GLU A 170 18.39 6.90 -19.09
C GLU A 170 16.88 6.72 -19.24
N TRP A 171 16.41 5.45 -19.30
CA TRP A 171 14.98 5.16 -19.39
C TRP A 171 14.21 5.71 -18.19
N VAL A 172 14.75 5.54 -16.96
CA VAL A 172 14.10 6.03 -15.74
C VAL A 172 14.04 7.57 -15.70
N GLU A 173 15.09 8.24 -16.16
CA GLU A 173 15.12 9.71 -16.22
C GLU A 173 14.22 10.28 -17.31
N ALA A 174 14.11 9.59 -18.44
CA ALA A 174 13.28 9.97 -19.58
C ALA A 174 11.79 9.70 -19.33
N PHE A 175 11.45 8.74 -18.45
CA PHE A 175 10.06 8.44 -18.14
C PHE A 175 9.32 9.67 -17.60
N ARG A 176 8.15 9.90 -18.20
CA ARG A 176 7.16 10.90 -17.79
C ARG A 176 5.81 10.20 -17.80
N ALA A 177 5.14 10.14 -16.65
CA ALA A 177 3.83 9.48 -16.55
C ALA A 177 2.85 10.06 -17.58
N GLU A 178 2.89 11.37 -17.80
CA GLU A 178 2.08 12.04 -18.82
C GLU A 178 2.29 11.49 -20.24
N SER A 179 3.54 11.25 -20.65
CA SER A 179 3.84 10.68 -21.97
C SER A 179 3.30 9.24 -22.08
N ALA A 180 3.47 8.45 -21.02
CA ALA A 180 2.98 7.08 -20.97
C ALA A 180 1.44 7.01 -21.08
N PHE A 181 0.72 7.86 -20.33
CA PHE A 181 -0.74 7.88 -20.35
C PHE A 181 -1.34 8.54 -21.59
N ARG A 182 -0.61 9.44 -22.26
CA ARG A 182 -1.03 9.97 -23.58
C ARG A 182 -1.15 8.88 -24.64
N GLN A 183 -0.33 7.83 -24.57
CA GLN A 183 -0.41 6.68 -25.50
C GLN A 183 -1.61 5.78 -25.20
N VAL A 184 -2.12 5.83 -23.96
CA VAL A 184 -3.18 4.94 -23.49
C VAL A 184 -4.25 5.76 -22.74
N PRO A 185 -4.95 6.68 -23.43
CA PRO A 185 -5.83 7.66 -22.79
C PRO A 185 -7.01 7.02 -22.05
N TRP A 186 -7.37 5.78 -22.38
CA TRP A 186 -8.48 5.06 -21.75
C TRP A 186 -8.19 4.65 -20.29
N ILE A 187 -6.92 4.50 -19.89
CA ILE A 187 -6.48 4.25 -18.51
C ILE A 187 -5.85 5.47 -17.84
N ASP A 188 -5.87 6.65 -18.48
CA ASP A 188 -5.26 7.85 -17.91
C ASP A 188 -5.91 8.14 -16.54
N PRO A 189 -5.13 8.11 -15.44
CA PRO A 189 -5.65 8.37 -14.10
C PRO A 189 -6.25 9.77 -13.95
N ARG A 190 -5.85 10.75 -14.77
CA ARG A 190 -6.39 12.12 -14.72
C ARG A 190 -7.81 12.20 -15.26
N SER A 191 -8.10 11.48 -16.34
CA SER A 191 -9.41 11.50 -17.01
C SER A 191 -10.37 10.46 -16.44
N HIS A 192 -9.85 9.29 -16.06
CA HIS A 192 -10.65 8.12 -15.70
C HIS A 192 -10.11 7.40 -14.46
N PRO A 193 -10.18 8.03 -13.27
CA PRO A 193 -9.59 7.49 -12.04
C PRO A 193 -10.10 6.09 -11.66
N TRP A 194 -11.38 5.79 -11.95
CA TRP A 194 -11.95 4.46 -11.73
C TRP A 194 -11.43 3.40 -12.70
N ARG A 195 -11.21 3.75 -13.98
CA ARG A 195 -10.62 2.81 -14.95
C ARG A 195 -9.18 2.48 -14.58
N PHE A 196 -8.44 3.50 -14.14
CA PHE A 196 -7.09 3.31 -13.59
C PHE A 196 -7.11 2.39 -12.36
N ALA A 197 -8.06 2.58 -11.44
CA ALA A 197 -8.22 1.70 -10.28
C ALA A 197 -8.50 0.26 -10.71
N CYS A 198 -9.44 0.02 -11.64
CA CYS A 198 -9.73 -1.32 -12.17
C CYS A 198 -8.50 -1.95 -12.85
N ALA A 199 -7.76 -1.21 -13.66
CA ALA A 199 -6.55 -1.71 -14.30
C ALA A 199 -5.49 -2.11 -13.28
N SER A 200 -5.28 -1.28 -12.25
CA SER A 200 -4.35 -1.56 -11.15
C SER A 200 -4.77 -2.79 -10.36
N ALA A 201 -6.07 -2.94 -10.11
CA ALA A 201 -6.68 -4.06 -9.40
C ALA A 201 -6.45 -5.39 -10.15
N ILE A 202 -6.66 -5.41 -11.46
CA ILE A 202 -6.39 -6.57 -12.32
C ILE A 202 -4.89 -6.90 -12.31
N LEU A 203 -4.02 -5.90 -12.46
CA LEU A 203 -2.57 -6.11 -12.48
C LEU A 203 -2.06 -6.68 -11.14
N ALA A 204 -2.54 -6.16 -10.01
CA ALA A 204 -2.20 -6.67 -8.69
C ALA A 204 -2.65 -8.13 -8.53
N GLY A 205 -3.89 -8.43 -8.91
CA GLY A 205 -4.43 -9.79 -8.87
C GLY A 205 -3.64 -10.77 -9.75
N MET A 206 -3.25 -10.35 -10.94
CA MET A 206 -2.41 -11.14 -11.85
C MET A 206 -1.01 -11.37 -11.26
N ALA A 207 -0.42 -10.37 -10.62
CA ALA A 207 0.87 -10.51 -9.97
C ALA A 207 0.83 -11.54 -8.82
N LEU A 208 -0.24 -11.54 -8.02
CA LEU A 208 -0.47 -12.55 -6.97
C LEU A 208 -0.67 -13.94 -7.56
N ALA A 209 -1.48 -14.07 -8.60
CA ALA A 209 -1.68 -15.34 -9.29
C ALA A 209 -0.36 -15.90 -9.85
N LEU A 210 0.49 -15.04 -10.43
CA LEU A 210 1.82 -15.42 -10.89
C LEU A 210 2.77 -15.80 -9.74
N ALA A 211 2.66 -15.13 -8.59
CA ALA A 211 3.42 -15.50 -7.40
C ALA A 211 3.01 -16.90 -6.90
N GLN A 212 1.73 -17.24 -6.96
CA GLN A 212 1.22 -18.57 -6.59
C GLN A 212 1.82 -19.68 -7.45
N LEU A 213 2.10 -19.42 -8.73
CA LEU A 213 2.75 -20.41 -9.60
C LEU A 213 4.15 -20.80 -9.13
N ARG A 214 4.79 -20.02 -8.25
CA ARG A 214 6.08 -20.38 -7.63
C ARG A 214 5.93 -21.47 -6.57
N GLU A 215 4.74 -21.67 -6.02
CA GLU A 215 4.46 -22.73 -5.05
C GLU A 215 4.20 -24.09 -5.73
N GLY A 216 3.98 -24.09 -7.04
CA GLY A 216 3.76 -25.29 -7.84
C GLY A 216 2.75 -25.05 -8.96
N LEU A 217 2.84 -25.87 -10.01
CA LEU A 217 1.83 -25.87 -11.08
C LEU A 217 0.58 -26.63 -10.62
N PRO A 218 -0.63 -26.15 -10.96
CA PRO A 218 -1.87 -26.85 -10.65
C PRO A 218 -1.93 -28.18 -11.41
N HIS A 219 -2.54 -29.20 -10.81
CA HIS A 219 -2.68 -30.54 -11.41
C HIS A 219 -3.51 -30.53 -12.70
N SER A 220 -4.39 -29.54 -12.88
CA SER A 220 -5.22 -29.36 -14.07
C SER A 220 -5.33 -27.88 -14.45
N LEU A 221 -5.57 -27.62 -15.74
CA LEU A 221 -5.82 -26.26 -16.25
C LEU A 221 -7.03 -25.61 -15.57
N GLU A 222 -8.09 -26.40 -15.33
CA GLU A 222 -9.32 -25.93 -14.68
C GLU A 222 -9.05 -25.42 -13.26
N SER A 223 -8.32 -26.18 -12.44
CA SER A 223 -7.94 -25.73 -11.10
C SER A 223 -7.04 -24.50 -11.15
N GLY A 224 -6.14 -24.42 -12.13
CA GLY A 224 -5.31 -23.25 -12.36
C GLY A 224 -6.12 -21.98 -12.68
N LEU A 225 -7.05 -22.08 -13.61
CA LEU A 225 -7.93 -20.98 -13.98
C LEU A 225 -8.83 -20.54 -12.82
N LEU A 226 -9.34 -21.49 -12.03
CA LEU A 226 -10.12 -21.20 -10.84
C LEU A 226 -9.30 -20.43 -9.80
N VAL A 227 -8.07 -20.86 -9.52
CA VAL A 227 -7.16 -20.18 -8.60
C VAL A 227 -6.84 -18.77 -9.08
N VAL A 228 -6.50 -18.60 -10.37
CA VAL A 228 -6.28 -17.27 -10.97
C VAL A 228 -7.52 -16.39 -10.80
N PHE A 229 -8.71 -16.91 -11.08
CA PHE A 229 -9.96 -16.16 -10.95
C PHE A 229 -10.23 -15.73 -9.50
N ILE A 230 -10.00 -16.61 -8.52
CA ILE A 230 -10.16 -16.30 -7.10
C ILE A 230 -9.18 -15.20 -6.68
N PHE A 231 -7.89 -15.32 -7.02
CA PHE A 231 -6.89 -14.31 -6.67
C PHE A 231 -7.17 -12.97 -7.35
N VAL A 232 -7.40 -12.97 -8.67
CA VAL A 232 -7.69 -11.75 -9.42
C VAL A 232 -8.98 -11.11 -8.94
N GLY A 233 -10.04 -11.89 -8.72
CA GLY A 233 -11.35 -11.39 -8.29
C GLY A 233 -11.33 -10.82 -6.88
N SER A 234 -10.74 -11.55 -5.91
CA SER A 234 -10.66 -11.10 -4.51
C SER A 234 -9.76 -9.89 -4.35
N GLU A 235 -8.59 -9.88 -4.99
CA GLU A 235 -7.68 -8.73 -5.02
C GLU A 235 -8.35 -7.54 -5.70
N ALA A 236 -9.04 -7.77 -6.83
CA ALA A 236 -9.70 -6.69 -7.52
C ALA A 236 -10.79 -6.05 -6.66
N ALA A 237 -11.60 -6.87 -5.98
CA ALA A 237 -12.60 -6.39 -5.04
C ALA A 237 -11.96 -5.59 -3.88
N ALA A 238 -10.87 -6.07 -3.31
CA ALA A 238 -10.15 -5.40 -2.24
C ALA A 238 -9.59 -4.04 -2.68
N VAL A 239 -8.91 -3.97 -3.82
CA VAL A 239 -8.36 -2.72 -4.37
C VAL A 239 -9.46 -1.72 -4.71
N ILE A 240 -10.55 -2.17 -5.33
CA ILE A 240 -11.68 -1.29 -5.67
C ILE A 240 -12.39 -0.78 -4.41
N ALA A 241 -12.61 -1.63 -3.41
CA ALA A 241 -13.17 -1.23 -2.12
C ALA A 241 -12.26 -0.20 -1.42
N ALA A 242 -10.96 -0.47 -1.36
CA ALA A 242 -9.98 0.45 -0.78
C ALA A 242 -9.95 1.79 -1.54
N PHE A 243 -10.01 1.78 -2.87
CA PHE A 243 -10.07 2.99 -3.69
C PHE A 243 -11.38 3.77 -3.45
N ALA A 244 -12.52 3.08 -3.34
CA ALA A 244 -13.81 3.70 -3.09
C ALA A 244 -13.86 4.40 -1.73
N LEU A 245 -13.37 3.73 -0.69
CA LEU A 245 -13.34 4.19 0.71
C LEU A 245 -12.27 5.27 0.93
N PHE A 246 -11.04 5.00 0.52
CA PHE A 246 -9.87 5.82 0.87
C PHE A 246 -9.39 6.73 -0.26
N GLY A 247 -9.83 6.54 -1.51
CA GLY A 247 -9.34 7.32 -2.65
C GLY A 247 -9.52 8.83 -2.48
N LYS A 248 -10.60 9.29 -1.83
CA LYS A 248 -10.76 10.72 -1.47
C LYS A 248 -9.80 11.15 -0.37
N VAL A 249 -9.68 10.34 0.69
CA VAL A 249 -8.83 10.61 1.85
C VAL A 249 -7.37 10.75 1.44
N LEU A 250 -6.94 9.94 0.48
CA LEU A 250 -5.59 9.87 -0.05
C LEU A 250 -5.33 10.81 -1.24
N GLY A 251 -6.33 11.55 -1.74
CA GLY A 251 -6.17 12.42 -2.92
C GLY A 251 -5.99 11.66 -4.25
N LEU A 252 -6.49 10.42 -4.33
CA LEU A 252 -6.51 9.59 -5.54
C LEU A 252 -7.81 9.76 -6.34
N ARG A 253 -8.78 10.55 -5.86
CA ARG A 253 -10.03 10.85 -6.56
C ARG A 253 -10.34 12.35 -6.45
N PRO A 254 -10.73 13.01 -7.56
CA PRO A 254 -11.12 14.42 -7.53
C PRO A 254 -12.25 14.69 -6.52
N SER A 255 -12.21 15.85 -5.88
CA SER A 255 -13.33 16.31 -5.05
C SER A 255 -14.49 16.79 -5.95
N ARG A 256 -15.74 16.45 -5.59
CA ARG A 256 -16.94 16.75 -6.42
C ARG A 256 -17.17 18.25 -6.64
N LYS A 257 -16.57 19.12 -5.83
CA LYS A 257 -16.74 20.59 -5.85
C LYS A 257 -16.28 21.26 -7.15
N ARG A 258 -15.64 20.55 -8.08
CA ARG A 258 -15.16 21.10 -9.36
C ARG A 258 -16.27 21.35 -10.39
N ALA A 259 -17.43 20.71 -10.26
CA ALA A 259 -18.50 20.82 -11.26
C ALA A 259 -19.17 22.20 -11.27
N ASP A 260 -19.16 22.93 -10.15
CA ASP A 260 -19.94 24.17 -10.02
C ASP A 260 -19.20 25.41 -10.53
N TYR A 261 -17.88 25.35 -10.71
CA TYR A 261 -17.06 26.51 -11.12
C TYR A 261 -16.84 26.66 -12.64
N CYS A 262 -17.20 25.66 -13.45
CA CYS A 262 -17.05 25.74 -14.91
C CYS A 262 -18.33 26.19 -15.64
N GLY A 263 -19.41 26.51 -14.92
CA GLY A 263 -20.70 26.90 -15.50
C GLY A 263 -20.92 28.42 -15.69
N SER A 264 -19.94 29.27 -15.38
CA SER A 264 -20.09 30.74 -15.45
C SER A 264 -19.06 31.39 -16.38
N ARG A 265 -19.01 30.97 -17.64
CA ARG A 265 -18.30 31.67 -18.71
C ARG A 265 -19.21 31.90 -19.89
#